data_AF-A0AAJ1FAA2-F1
#
_entry.id   AF-A0AAJ1FAA2-F1
#
_cell.length_a   1.000
_cell.length_b   1.000
_cell.length_c   1.000
_cell.angle_alpha   90.00
_cell.angle_beta   90.00
_cell.angle_gamma   90.00
#
_symmetry.space_group_name_H-M   'P 1'
#
loop_
_entity.id
_entity.type
_entity.pdbx_description
1 polymer ?
#
loop_
_entity_poly.entity_id
_entity_poly.type
_entity_poly.pdbx_seq_one_letter_code
_entity_poly.pdbx_strand_id
1 'polypeptide(L)'
;MPFVAHRALGWEPVVIDESWGLKTVRQGSAYSVCNSLYCRDCGFVFLDIRFSDSELASLYHAYREEEYTELRERYEPGYKARNDGLNAGMNFMDEVESFIAPHLSFPAKILDWGGDTGKNSPFRHGENQIDIYEISDKETLPGTRRVSEAELKQTHYDLIVSSHVLEHVPYPGDLIADMVSVMNEKTLLYIELPYEDIMNAADHGGASPYGKKRHWHEHINFFSRRSLEKLLEANGIEQIAYRELNMKGGANCQAVFQILCRRKPKDAAQA
;
A
#
# COMPACT_ATOMS: atom_id res chain seq x y z
N MET A 1 2.84 -14.77 10.55
CA MET A 1 3.42 -13.52 10.02
C MET A 1 4.54 -13.06 10.95
N PRO A 2 5.63 -13.84 11.09
CA PRO A 2 6.52 -13.71 12.24
C PRO A 2 7.30 -12.39 12.27
N PHE A 3 7.82 -11.94 11.11
CA PHE A 3 8.52 -10.66 11.01
C PHE A 3 7.64 -9.48 11.43
N VAL A 4 6.45 -9.35 10.83
CA VAL A 4 5.53 -8.25 11.11
C VAL A 4 5.05 -8.31 12.56
N ALA A 5 4.71 -9.49 13.08
CA ALA A 5 4.27 -9.63 14.47
C ALA A 5 5.37 -9.24 15.47
N HIS A 6 6.63 -9.60 15.20
CA HIS A 6 7.76 -9.11 15.99
C HIS A 6 7.85 -7.60 15.89
N ARG A 7 7.95 -7.04 14.68
CA ARG A 7 8.28 -5.62 14.50
C ARG A 7 7.15 -4.68 14.94
N ALA A 8 5.90 -5.01 14.66
CA ALA A 8 4.75 -4.17 14.98
C ALA A 8 4.27 -4.35 16.43
N LEU A 9 4.35 -5.57 16.99
CA LEU A 9 3.69 -5.92 18.26
C LEU A 9 4.66 -6.41 19.35
N GLY A 10 5.94 -6.58 19.02
CA GLY A 10 6.93 -7.20 19.92
C GLY A 10 6.70 -8.70 20.13
N TRP A 11 5.91 -9.36 19.27
CA TRP A 11 5.58 -10.78 19.43
C TRP A 11 6.61 -11.67 18.76
N GLU A 12 7.72 -11.89 19.45
CA GLU A 12 8.74 -12.84 19.04
C GLU A 12 8.23 -14.29 19.11
N PRO A 13 8.65 -15.17 18.18
CA PRO A 13 8.41 -16.60 18.36
C PRO A 13 9.09 -17.10 19.63
N VAL A 14 8.38 -17.94 20.38
CA VAL A 14 8.88 -18.47 21.65
C VAL A 14 9.11 -19.96 21.55
N VAL A 15 10.24 -20.44 22.06
CA VAL A 15 10.52 -21.88 22.16
C VAL A 15 9.87 -22.40 23.44
N ILE A 16 8.90 -23.30 23.27
CA ILE A 16 8.32 -24.11 24.34
C ILE A 16 9.19 -25.36 24.48
N ASP A 17 9.97 -25.42 25.53
CA ASP A 17 10.83 -26.57 25.85
C ASP A 17 10.38 -27.28 27.15
N GLU A 18 11.18 -28.24 27.63
CA GLU A 18 10.92 -28.98 28.87
C GLU A 18 10.80 -28.07 30.10
N SER A 19 11.52 -26.95 30.13
CA SER A 19 11.57 -26.05 31.30
C SER A 19 10.24 -25.38 31.61
N TRP A 20 9.35 -25.29 30.61
CA TRP A 20 8.01 -24.74 30.75
C TRP A 20 7.07 -25.63 31.57
N GLY A 21 7.42 -26.92 31.76
CA GLY A 21 6.62 -27.86 32.55
C GLY A 21 5.24 -28.18 31.97
N LEU A 22 4.98 -27.85 30.70
CA LEU A 22 3.70 -28.09 30.04
C LEU A 22 3.57 -29.57 29.66
N LYS A 23 2.48 -30.20 30.09
CA LYS A 23 2.21 -31.63 29.84
C LYS A 23 1.25 -31.90 28.67
N THR A 24 0.47 -30.90 28.29
CA THR A 24 -0.59 -31.01 27.27
C THR A 24 -0.26 -30.26 25.98
N VAL A 25 0.81 -29.45 25.99
CA VAL A 25 1.31 -28.71 24.84
C VAL A 25 2.61 -29.37 24.39
N ARG A 26 2.73 -29.65 23.09
CA ARG A 26 3.96 -30.20 22.52
C ARG A 26 5.06 -29.14 22.56
N GLN A 27 6.27 -29.57 22.87
CA GLN A 27 7.46 -28.72 22.72
C GLN A 27 7.67 -28.34 21.26
N GLY A 28 8.29 -27.18 21.04
CA GLY A 28 8.53 -26.60 19.73
C GLY A 28 8.43 -25.08 19.75
N SER A 29 8.34 -24.46 18.58
CA SER A 29 8.21 -23.00 18.46
C SER A 29 6.75 -22.58 18.37
N ALA A 30 6.32 -21.71 19.28
CA ALA A 30 5.06 -21.01 19.21
C ALA A 30 5.23 -19.72 18.40
N TYR A 31 4.43 -19.59 17.35
CA TYR A 31 4.40 -18.39 16.50
C TYR A 31 3.06 -17.68 16.65
N SER A 32 3.08 -16.36 16.49
CA SER A 32 1.86 -15.56 16.37
C SER A 32 1.02 -16.03 15.19
N VAL A 33 -0.21 -16.40 15.48
CA VAL A 33 -1.24 -16.78 14.50
C VAL A 33 -2.10 -15.56 14.17
N CYS A 34 -2.57 -15.51 12.93
CA CYS A 34 -3.49 -14.49 12.44
C CYS A 34 -4.52 -15.14 11.53
N ASN A 35 -5.68 -14.51 11.37
CA ASN A 35 -6.73 -14.97 10.47
C ASN A 35 -6.75 -14.16 9.18
N SER A 36 -7.14 -14.82 8.10
CA SER A 36 -7.47 -14.18 6.83
C SER A 36 -8.98 -14.01 6.77
N LEU A 37 -9.44 -12.77 6.66
CA LEU A 37 -10.85 -12.44 6.49
C LEU A 37 -11.17 -12.24 5.00
N TYR A 38 -12.38 -12.60 4.60
CA TYR A 38 -12.87 -12.47 3.23
C TYR A 38 -14.27 -11.87 3.22
N CYS A 39 -14.43 -10.76 2.51
CA CYS A 39 -15.72 -10.14 2.31
C CYS A 39 -16.49 -10.85 1.19
N ARG A 40 -17.61 -11.49 1.53
CA ARG A 40 -18.48 -12.18 0.56
C ARG A 40 -19.21 -11.24 -0.40
N ASP A 41 -19.29 -9.96 -0.09
CA ASP A 41 -19.99 -8.97 -0.90
C ASP A 41 -19.08 -8.37 -1.98
N CYS A 42 -17.87 -7.92 -1.63
CA CYS A 42 -16.96 -7.27 -2.58
C CYS A 42 -15.73 -8.09 -2.97
N GLY A 43 -15.46 -9.21 -2.29
CA GLY A 43 -14.30 -10.06 -2.56
C GLY A 43 -13.01 -9.63 -1.86
N PHE A 44 -13.03 -8.57 -1.06
CA PHE A 44 -11.86 -8.07 -0.32
C PHE A 44 -11.28 -9.15 0.61
N VAL A 45 -9.96 -9.35 0.56
CA VAL A 45 -9.23 -10.24 1.49
C VAL A 45 -8.34 -9.38 2.38
N PHE A 46 -8.42 -9.55 3.69
CA PHE A 46 -7.65 -8.73 4.61
C PHE A 46 -7.27 -9.48 5.88
N LEU A 47 -6.22 -9.00 6.52
CA LEU A 47 -5.75 -9.49 7.81
C LEU A 47 -6.71 -9.07 8.93
N ASP A 48 -6.99 -10.00 9.86
CA ASP A 48 -7.82 -9.75 11.04
C ASP A 48 -7.19 -8.77 12.04
N ILE A 49 -5.87 -8.85 12.23
CA ILE A 49 -5.08 -7.90 13.00
C ILE A 49 -5.09 -6.54 12.27
N ARG A 50 -5.66 -5.52 12.90
CA ARG A 50 -5.61 -4.12 12.45
C ARG A 50 -4.69 -3.36 13.40
N PHE A 51 -3.56 -2.89 12.88
CA PHE A 51 -2.56 -2.18 13.68
C PHE A 51 -3.07 -0.81 14.12
N SER A 52 -2.69 -0.37 15.30
CA SER A 52 -2.79 1.02 15.71
C SER A 52 -1.71 1.88 15.03
N ASP A 53 -1.84 3.20 15.11
CA ASP A 53 -0.85 4.12 14.53
C ASP A 53 0.57 3.88 15.08
N SER A 54 0.69 3.59 16.38
CA SER A 54 1.99 3.29 17.00
C SER A 54 2.58 1.96 16.56
N GLU A 55 1.74 0.95 16.32
CA GLU A 55 2.18 -0.37 15.83
C GLU A 55 2.58 -0.28 14.34
N LEU A 56 1.86 0.50 13.55
CA LEU A 56 2.19 0.79 12.16
C LEU A 56 3.49 1.59 12.05
N ALA A 57 3.65 2.63 12.88
CA ALA A 57 4.90 3.39 12.97
C ALA A 57 6.07 2.49 13.37
N SER A 58 5.87 1.56 14.30
CA SER A 58 6.90 0.59 14.69
C SER A 58 7.29 -0.34 13.54
N LEU A 59 6.30 -0.80 12.76
CA LEU A 59 6.53 -1.63 11.57
C LEU A 59 7.39 -0.92 10.51
N TYR A 60 7.07 0.34 10.23
CA TYR A 60 7.67 1.12 9.14
C TYR A 60 8.79 2.07 9.56
N HIS A 61 9.13 2.18 10.84
CA HIS A 61 10.28 2.95 11.29
C HIS A 61 11.56 2.47 10.58
N ALA A 62 12.34 3.39 10.02
CA ALA A 62 13.54 3.09 9.23
C ALA A 62 13.30 2.01 8.15
N TYR A 63 12.17 2.12 7.44
CA TYR A 63 11.70 1.11 6.49
C TYR A 63 12.78 0.75 5.45
N ARG A 64 13.09 -0.54 5.29
CA ARG A 64 14.13 -1.06 4.36
C ARG A 64 15.56 -0.61 4.63
N GLU A 65 15.83 0.05 5.75
CA GLU A 65 17.18 0.35 6.20
C GLU A 65 17.81 -0.86 6.91
N GLU A 66 18.99 -0.68 7.52
CA GLU A 66 19.80 -1.76 8.08
C GLU A 66 19.03 -2.59 9.12
N GLU A 67 18.58 -1.99 10.23
CA GLU A 67 17.89 -2.72 11.31
C GLU A 67 16.63 -3.45 10.84
N TYR A 68 15.85 -2.80 9.97
CA TYR A 68 14.68 -3.40 9.32
C TYR A 68 15.08 -4.65 8.54
N THR A 69 16.10 -4.51 7.70
CA THR A 69 16.52 -5.54 6.75
C THR A 69 17.16 -6.71 7.48
N GLU A 70 17.95 -6.45 8.53
CA GLU A 70 18.55 -7.48 9.38
C GLU A 70 17.52 -8.27 10.17
N LEU A 71 16.52 -7.60 10.76
CA LEU A 71 15.42 -8.28 11.41
C LEU A 71 14.65 -9.15 10.42
N ARG A 72 14.36 -8.64 9.22
CA ARG A 72 13.61 -9.39 8.21
C ARG A 72 14.39 -10.58 7.66
N GLU A 73 15.69 -10.44 7.43
CA GLU A 73 16.58 -11.52 6.98
C GLU A 73 16.55 -12.73 7.92
N ARG A 74 16.41 -12.50 9.25
CA ARG A 74 16.27 -13.59 10.23
C ARG A 74 15.00 -14.41 10.04
N TYR A 75 13.93 -13.82 9.51
CA TYR A 75 12.64 -14.49 9.28
C TYR A 75 12.43 -14.94 7.83
N GLU A 76 13.02 -14.23 6.88
CA GLU A 76 12.95 -14.44 5.44
C GLU A 76 14.37 -14.43 4.86
N PRO A 77 15.15 -15.53 4.99
CA PRO A 77 16.50 -15.59 4.43
C PRO A 77 16.51 -15.29 2.92
N GLY A 78 17.41 -14.41 2.48
CA GLY A 78 17.47 -13.86 1.13
C GLY A 78 16.74 -12.52 0.95
N TYR A 79 16.12 -11.97 1.99
CA TYR A 79 15.48 -10.66 1.94
C TYR A 79 16.46 -9.53 1.58
N LYS A 80 17.68 -9.54 2.15
CA LYS A 80 18.71 -8.54 1.87
C LYS A 80 18.93 -8.33 0.38
N ALA A 81 19.14 -9.42 -0.37
CA ALA A 81 19.32 -9.36 -1.82
C ALA A 81 18.06 -8.86 -2.56
N ARG A 82 16.86 -9.20 -2.07
CA ARG A 82 15.60 -8.68 -2.62
C ARG A 82 15.44 -7.18 -2.37
N ASN A 83 15.86 -6.70 -1.20
CA ASN A 83 15.78 -5.29 -0.81
C ASN A 83 16.57 -4.38 -1.75
N ASP A 84 17.74 -4.83 -2.21
CA ASP A 84 18.55 -4.11 -3.21
C ASP A 84 17.78 -3.87 -4.51
N GLY A 85 17.08 -4.91 -5.01
CA GLY A 85 16.23 -4.80 -6.19
C GLY A 85 15.02 -3.87 -5.97
N LEU A 86 14.40 -3.93 -4.79
CA LEU A 86 13.29 -3.05 -4.43
C LEU A 86 13.70 -1.58 -4.32
N ASN A 87 14.96 -1.31 -3.95
CA ASN A 87 15.52 0.04 -3.88
C ASN A 87 16.01 0.57 -5.24
N ALA A 88 16.06 -0.25 -6.29
CA ALA A 88 16.46 0.19 -7.63
C ALA A 88 15.44 1.17 -8.26
N GLY A 89 14.18 1.13 -7.83
CA GLY A 89 13.08 1.92 -8.38
C GLY A 89 12.15 1.10 -9.28
N MET A 90 11.02 1.69 -9.66
CA MET A 90 10.04 1.04 -10.54
C MET A 90 10.46 1.16 -12.00
N ASN A 91 10.42 0.03 -12.72
CA ASN A 91 10.81 -0.05 -14.13
C ASN A 91 9.69 0.29 -15.13
N PHE A 92 8.54 0.78 -14.64
CA PHE A 92 7.34 1.02 -15.44
C PHE A 92 6.75 2.43 -15.23
N MET A 93 7.61 3.38 -14.86
CA MET A 93 7.19 4.75 -14.59
C MET A 93 6.62 5.43 -15.84
N ASP A 94 7.18 5.14 -17.02
CA ASP A 94 6.68 5.67 -18.30
C ASP A 94 5.23 5.22 -18.54
N GLU A 95 4.89 3.98 -18.18
CA GLU A 95 3.53 3.48 -18.25
C GLU A 95 2.63 4.24 -17.27
N VAL A 96 3.03 4.41 -16.01
CA VAL A 96 2.27 5.20 -15.02
C VAL A 96 2.00 6.61 -15.54
N GLU A 97 3.03 7.31 -16.00
CA GLU A 97 2.93 8.67 -16.53
C GLU A 97 2.03 8.72 -17.77
N SER A 98 2.13 7.76 -18.69
CA SER A 98 1.28 7.67 -19.89
C SER A 98 -0.21 7.52 -19.58
N PHE A 99 -0.56 6.94 -18.43
CA PHE A 99 -1.94 6.78 -17.99
C PHE A 99 -2.51 8.06 -17.41
N ILE A 100 -1.69 8.80 -16.66
CA ILE A 100 -2.13 10.01 -15.96
C ILE A 100 -2.09 11.23 -16.87
N ALA A 101 -1.07 11.36 -17.73
CA ALA A 101 -0.78 12.55 -18.53
C ALA A 101 -1.97 13.05 -19.39
N PRO A 102 -2.80 12.18 -20.03
CA PRO A 102 -3.95 12.64 -20.80
C PRO A 102 -5.00 13.42 -19.99
N HIS A 103 -4.97 13.31 -18.66
CA HIS A 103 -5.94 13.92 -17.76
C HIS A 103 -5.38 15.10 -16.96
N LEU A 104 -4.06 15.34 -17.02
CA LEU A 104 -3.35 16.33 -16.20
C LEU A 104 -2.81 17.47 -17.06
N SER A 105 -2.87 18.70 -16.53
CA SER A 105 -2.24 19.87 -17.15
C SER A 105 -0.90 20.15 -16.48
N PHE A 106 0.09 20.57 -17.27
CA PHE A 106 1.46 20.80 -16.81
C PHE A 106 1.86 22.28 -16.95
N PRO A 107 2.77 22.81 -16.10
CA PRO A 107 3.34 22.15 -14.93
C PRO A 107 2.28 21.91 -13.84
N ALA A 108 2.42 20.80 -13.13
CA ALA A 108 1.48 20.35 -12.11
C ALA A 108 2.10 20.44 -10.70
N LYS A 109 1.24 20.62 -9.70
CA LYS A 109 1.60 20.37 -8.30
C LYS A 109 1.10 19.01 -7.86
N ILE A 110 2.02 18.14 -7.50
CA ILE A 110 1.78 16.74 -7.20
C ILE A 110 2.09 16.46 -5.73
N LEU A 111 1.14 15.83 -5.04
CA LEU A 111 1.34 15.25 -3.72
C LEU A 111 1.52 13.73 -3.87
N ASP A 112 2.66 13.20 -3.45
CA ASP A 112 2.88 11.76 -3.34
C ASP A 112 2.68 11.32 -1.88
N TRP A 113 1.56 10.65 -1.65
CA TRP A 113 1.15 10.15 -0.34
C TRP A 113 1.73 8.76 -0.13
N GLY A 114 2.63 8.62 0.84
CA GLY A 114 3.44 7.41 1.02
C GLY A 114 4.59 7.29 0.02
N GLY A 115 5.08 8.41 -0.51
CA GLY A 115 6.07 8.43 -1.60
C GLY A 115 7.49 8.03 -1.22
N ASP A 116 7.76 7.60 0.02
CA ASP A 116 9.10 7.23 0.52
C ASP A 116 10.12 8.37 0.25
N THR A 117 11.16 8.11 -0.54
CA THR A 117 12.18 9.09 -0.92
C THR A 117 11.76 9.99 -2.10
N GLY A 118 10.57 9.78 -2.67
CA GLY A 118 10.12 10.38 -3.94
C GLY A 118 10.80 9.77 -5.17
N LYS A 119 11.48 8.63 -5.03
CA LYS A 119 12.16 7.95 -6.15
C LYS A 119 11.18 7.55 -7.26
N ASN A 120 10.00 7.09 -6.86
CA ASN A 120 8.99 6.56 -7.77
C ASN A 120 7.79 7.50 -7.93
N SER A 121 7.94 8.79 -7.60
CA SER A 121 6.89 9.78 -7.84
C SER A 121 6.78 10.07 -9.35
N PRO A 122 5.59 9.97 -9.96
CA PRO A 122 5.41 10.25 -11.37
C PRO A 122 5.66 11.74 -11.67
N PHE A 123 6.19 12.02 -12.86
CA PHE A 123 6.49 13.35 -13.38
C PHE A 123 7.52 14.15 -12.56
N ARG A 124 8.32 13.46 -11.76
CA ARG A 124 9.42 14.02 -10.97
C ARG A 124 10.43 14.81 -11.82
N HIS A 125 10.63 14.39 -13.06
CA HIS A 125 11.57 15.02 -13.97
C HIS A 125 10.87 16.14 -14.74
N GLY A 126 11.17 17.40 -14.41
CA GLY A 126 10.59 18.55 -15.12
C GLY A 126 10.39 19.76 -14.22
N GLU A 127 9.45 20.62 -14.60
CA GLU A 127 9.11 21.86 -13.88
C GLU A 127 7.98 21.66 -12.84
N ASN A 128 7.59 20.42 -12.58
CA ASN A 128 6.53 20.09 -11.62
C ASN A 128 7.01 20.28 -10.18
N GLN A 129 6.10 20.66 -9.30
CA GLN A 129 6.35 20.63 -7.86
C GLN A 129 5.92 19.27 -7.31
N ILE A 130 6.86 18.55 -6.70
CA ILE A 130 6.63 17.24 -6.08
C ILE A 130 6.75 17.37 -4.56
N ASP A 131 5.63 17.26 -3.87
CA ASP A 131 5.56 17.21 -2.42
C ASP A 131 5.37 15.76 -1.96
N ILE A 132 6.12 15.34 -0.94
CA ILE A 132 6.08 13.97 -0.39
C ILE A 132 5.53 14.00 1.03
N TYR A 133 4.46 13.25 1.28
CA TYR A 133 3.93 13.03 2.62
C TYR A 133 4.17 11.57 3.02
N GLU A 134 5.07 11.34 3.99
CA GLU A 134 5.60 10.01 4.31
C GLU A 134 5.87 9.89 5.82
N ILE A 135 5.55 8.72 6.41
CA ILE A 135 5.60 8.46 7.86
C ILE A 135 6.95 7.91 8.36
N SER A 136 7.81 7.39 7.47
CA SER A 136 9.04 6.68 7.83
C SER A 136 10.26 7.56 8.13
N ASP A 137 10.13 8.89 8.08
CA ASP A 137 11.20 9.86 8.37
C ASP A 137 12.40 9.90 7.43
N LYS A 138 12.26 9.29 6.25
CA LYS A 138 13.31 9.31 5.23
C LYS A 138 13.53 10.68 4.60
N GLU A 139 14.79 10.91 4.22
CA GLU A 139 15.16 12.05 3.40
C GLU A 139 14.65 11.87 1.96
N THR A 140 14.09 12.94 1.42
CA THR A 140 13.57 12.96 0.06
C THR A 140 14.66 13.31 -0.95
N LEU A 141 14.56 12.82 -2.19
CA LEU A 141 15.56 13.05 -3.23
C LEU A 141 15.53 14.49 -3.77
N PRO A 142 16.62 14.99 -4.38
CA PRO A 142 16.62 16.29 -5.04
C PRO A 142 15.50 16.43 -6.08
N GLY A 143 14.82 17.58 -6.07
CA GLY A 143 13.64 17.83 -6.90
C GLY A 143 12.31 17.47 -6.24
N THR A 144 12.35 16.94 -5.01
CA THR A 144 11.16 16.66 -4.21
C THR A 144 11.26 17.38 -2.86
N ARG A 145 10.11 17.64 -2.23
CA ARG A 145 10.02 18.34 -0.95
C ARG A 145 9.14 17.55 0.01
N ARG A 146 9.67 17.20 1.18
CA ARG A 146 8.85 16.66 2.26
C ARG A 146 7.87 17.71 2.78
N VAL A 147 6.63 17.31 3.05
CA VAL A 147 5.59 18.19 3.61
C VAL A 147 4.96 17.61 4.86
N SER A 148 4.54 18.48 5.76
CA SER A 148 3.75 18.14 6.94
C SER A 148 2.25 18.10 6.65
N GLU A 149 1.47 17.54 7.57
CA GLU A 149 0.00 17.54 7.50
C GLU A 149 -0.59 18.96 7.44
N ALA A 150 0.05 19.91 8.13
CA ALA A 150 -0.37 21.31 8.11
C ALA A 150 -0.15 21.97 6.74
N GLU A 151 0.96 21.64 6.07
CA GLU A 151 1.28 22.18 4.75
C GLU A 151 0.39 21.60 3.65
N LEU A 152 0.08 20.29 3.69
CA LEU A 152 -0.81 19.68 2.70
C LEU A 152 -2.23 20.26 2.77
N LYS A 153 -2.72 20.64 3.96
CA LYS A 153 -4.05 21.28 4.12
C LYS A 153 -4.10 22.73 3.59
N GLN A 154 -2.94 23.35 3.40
CA GLN A 154 -2.83 24.73 2.90
C GLN A 154 -2.46 24.80 1.41
N THR A 155 -2.21 23.63 0.80
CA THR A 155 -1.71 23.54 -0.56
C THR A 155 -2.78 22.97 -1.47
N HIS A 156 -3.05 23.65 -2.60
CA HIS A 156 -3.85 23.06 -3.66
C HIS A 156 -2.97 22.23 -4.59
N TYR A 157 -3.35 20.96 -4.76
CA TYR A 157 -2.70 19.98 -5.63
C TYR A 157 -3.57 19.67 -6.85
N ASP A 158 -2.91 19.50 -8.00
CA ASP A 158 -3.55 19.06 -9.25
C ASP A 158 -3.69 17.54 -9.28
N LEU A 159 -2.73 16.84 -8.69
CA LEU A 159 -2.69 15.38 -8.57
C LEU A 159 -2.26 14.96 -7.15
N ILE A 160 -2.99 14.00 -6.58
CA ILE A 160 -2.56 13.22 -5.43
C ILE A 160 -2.26 11.80 -5.92
N VAL A 161 -1.12 11.25 -5.54
CA VAL A 161 -0.64 9.91 -5.86
C VAL A 161 -0.64 9.08 -4.59
N SER A 162 -1.15 7.85 -4.66
CA SER A 162 -1.04 6.84 -3.62
C SER A 162 -0.68 5.51 -4.29
N SER A 163 0.62 5.28 -4.48
CA SER A 163 1.13 4.05 -5.09
C SER A 163 1.66 3.11 -4.03
N HIS A 164 1.11 1.89 -3.98
CA HIS A 164 1.56 0.86 -3.05
C HIS A 164 1.46 1.24 -1.57
N VAL A 165 0.35 1.87 -1.18
CA VAL A 165 0.08 2.29 0.20
C VAL A 165 -1.14 1.60 0.80
N LEU A 166 -2.27 1.52 0.07
CA LEU A 166 -3.52 1.05 0.67
C LEU A 166 -3.47 -0.42 1.09
N GLU A 167 -2.59 -1.22 0.48
CA GLU A 167 -2.33 -2.61 0.88
C GLU A 167 -1.75 -2.73 2.29
N HIS A 168 -1.14 -1.66 2.80
CA HIS A 168 -0.37 -1.64 4.04
C HIS A 168 -1.15 -1.09 5.24
N VAL A 169 -2.23 -0.34 5.01
CA VAL A 169 -2.88 0.42 6.08
C VAL A 169 -4.06 -0.30 6.75
N PRO A 170 -4.20 -0.19 8.08
CA PRO A 170 -5.30 -0.81 8.84
C PRO A 170 -6.70 -0.30 8.49
N TYR A 171 -6.88 0.89 7.94
CA TYR A 171 -8.20 1.37 7.53
C TYR A 171 -8.08 2.17 6.24
N PRO A 172 -8.07 1.51 5.06
CA PRO A 172 -7.82 2.20 3.79
C PRO A 172 -8.93 3.19 3.42
N GLY A 173 -10.14 3.04 3.98
CA GLY A 173 -11.21 4.03 3.84
C GLY A 173 -10.86 5.36 4.50
N ASP A 174 -10.32 5.31 5.72
CA ASP A 174 -9.92 6.52 6.45
C ASP A 174 -8.80 7.25 5.71
N LEU A 175 -7.81 6.52 5.18
CA LEU A 175 -6.74 7.10 4.38
C LEU A 175 -7.25 7.76 3.08
N ILE A 176 -8.22 7.14 2.41
CA ILE A 176 -8.87 7.77 1.25
C ILE A 176 -9.63 9.02 1.69
N ALA A 177 -10.35 8.97 2.81
CA ALA A 177 -11.05 10.15 3.33
C ALA A 177 -10.08 11.31 3.64
N ASP A 178 -8.90 11.02 4.18
CA ASP A 178 -7.84 12.00 4.42
C ASP A 178 -7.33 12.62 3.12
N MET A 179 -7.04 11.81 2.09
CA MET A 179 -6.68 12.31 0.76
C MET A 179 -7.81 13.18 0.18
N VAL A 180 -9.06 12.74 0.28
CA VAL A 180 -10.23 13.48 -0.20
C VAL A 180 -10.43 14.80 0.53
N SER A 181 -10.04 14.88 1.80
CA SER A 181 -10.16 16.10 2.61
C SER A 181 -9.33 17.26 2.05
N VAL A 182 -8.23 16.97 1.33
CA VAL A 182 -7.37 17.96 0.68
C VAL A 182 -7.60 18.11 -0.82
N MET A 183 -8.50 17.31 -1.39
CA MET A 183 -8.92 17.46 -2.79
C MET A 183 -9.93 18.59 -2.97
N ASN A 184 -9.79 19.32 -4.08
CA ASN A 184 -10.88 20.13 -4.62
C ASN A 184 -11.53 19.45 -5.85
N GLU A 185 -12.47 20.15 -6.50
CA GLU A 185 -13.22 19.63 -7.65
C GLU A 185 -12.36 19.34 -8.90
N LYS A 186 -11.15 19.91 -8.96
CA LYS A 186 -10.20 19.73 -10.07
C LYS A 186 -9.08 18.76 -9.75
N THR A 187 -8.84 18.46 -8.47
CA THR A 187 -7.78 17.54 -8.04
C THR A 187 -8.09 16.12 -8.51
N LEU A 188 -7.11 15.50 -9.15
CA LEU A 188 -7.13 14.08 -9.49
C LEU A 188 -6.51 13.26 -8.36
N LEU A 189 -7.02 12.05 -8.16
CA LEU A 189 -6.44 11.05 -7.28
C LEU A 189 -6.04 9.84 -8.10
N TYR A 190 -4.75 9.55 -8.16
CA TYR A 190 -4.20 8.33 -8.73
C TYR A 190 -3.90 7.33 -7.62
N ILE A 191 -4.45 6.13 -7.73
CA ILE A 191 -4.17 5.02 -6.82
C ILE A 191 -3.58 3.86 -7.65
N GLU A 192 -2.49 3.30 -7.15
CA GLU A 192 -1.87 2.10 -7.69
C GLU A 192 -1.76 1.04 -6.60
N LEU A 193 -2.24 -0.17 -6.90
CA LEU A 193 -2.25 -1.28 -5.96
C LEU A 193 -1.74 -2.55 -6.62
N PRO A 194 -1.06 -3.43 -5.87
CA PRO A 194 -0.79 -4.78 -6.33
C PRO A 194 -2.09 -5.48 -6.73
N TYR A 195 -2.05 -6.21 -7.83
CA TYR A 195 -3.12 -7.09 -8.26
C TYR A 195 -2.64 -8.53 -8.11
N GLU A 196 -2.59 -9.00 -6.87
CA GLU A 196 -1.95 -10.27 -6.56
C GLU A 196 -2.65 -11.45 -7.23
N ASP A 197 -1.90 -12.51 -7.56
CA ASP A 197 -2.38 -13.66 -8.34
C ASP A 197 -3.71 -14.24 -7.84
N ILE A 198 -3.91 -14.30 -6.52
CA ILE A 198 -5.15 -14.82 -5.93
C ILE A 198 -6.37 -13.94 -6.23
N MET A 199 -6.16 -12.63 -6.32
CA MET A 199 -7.18 -11.64 -6.66
C MET A 199 -7.37 -11.58 -8.18
N ASN A 200 -6.27 -11.52 -8.94
CA ASN A 200 -6.28 -11.51 -10.39
C ASN A 200 -7.01 -12.73 -10.97
N ALA A 201 -6.66 -13.93 -10.48
CA ALA A 201 -7.34 -15.14 -10.90
C ALA A 201 -8.83 -15.12 -10.55
N ALA A 202 -9.19 -14.66 -9.35
CA ALA A 202 -10.60 -14.64 -8.90
C ALA A 202 -11.47 -13.68 -9.74
N ASP A 203 -10.96 -12.48 -10.01
CA ASP A 203 -11.67 -11.46 -10.80
C ASP A 203 -11.79 -11.86 -12.29
N HIS A 204 -10.89 -12.72 -12.79
CA HIS A 204 -10.92 -13.29 -14.14
C HIS A 204 -11.62 -14.66 -14.23
N GLY A 205 -12.55 -14.95 -13.31
CA GLY A 205 -13.40 -16.15 -13.35
C GLY A 205 -12.74 -17.43 -12.80
N GLY A 206 -11.59 -17.30 -12.17
CA GLY A 206 -10.91 -18.37 -11.44
C GLY A 206 -11.54 -18.68 -10.09
N ALA A 207 -10.83 -19.47 -9.28
CA ALA A 207 -11.30 -19.88 -7.97
C ALA A 207 -11.35 -18.69 -7.00
N SER A 208 -12.30 -18.73 -6.06
CA SER A 208 -12.38 -17.77 -4.95
C SER A 208 -11.03 -17.66 -4.20
N PRO A 209 -10.63 -16.44 -3.76
CA PRO A 209 -9.41 -16.25 -3.00
C PRO A 209 -9.55 -16.72 -1.55
N TYR A 210 -10.77 -17.08 -1.12
CA TYR A 210 -11.05 -17.60 0.22
C TYR A 210 -10.17 -18.83 0.54
N GLY A 211 -9.45 -18.77 1.66
CA GLY A 211 -8.56 -19.84 2.12
C GLY A 211 -7.29 -20.03 1.27
N LYS A 212 -7.04 -19.20 0.25
CA LYS A 212 -5.82 -19.27 -0.58
C LYS A 212 -4.65 -18.50 0.03
N LYS A 213 -4.93 -17.47 0.84
CA LYS A 213 -3.91 -16.67 1.52
C LYS A 213 -3.36 -17.42 2.75
N ARG A 214 -2.15 -17.98 2.59
CA ARG A 214 -1.49 -18.86 3.59
C ARG A 214 -0.45 -18.17 4.47
N HIS A 215 0.08 -17.04 4.03
CA HIS A 215 1.10 -16.30 4.73
C HIS A 215 0.82 -14.82 4.54
N TRP A 216 1.23 -14.01 5.50
CA TRP A 216 1.08 -12.56 5.46
C TRP A 216 2.45 -11.91 5.60
N HIS A 217 2.53 -10.70 5.07
CA HIS A 217 3.65 -9.79 5.18
C HIS A 217 3.05 -8.42 5.45
N GLU A 218 3.78 -7.36 5.14
CA GLU A 218 3.34 -5.98 5.22
C GLU A 218 2.09 -5.66 4.40
N HIS A 219 1.81 -6.41 3.33
CA HIS A 219 0.55 -6.29 2.60
C HIS A 219 -0.52 -7.00 3.44
N ILE A 220 -1.37 -6.21 4.10
CA ILE A 220 -2.46 -6.65 4.98
C ILE A 220 -3.84 -6.53 4.34
N ASN A 221 -3.94 -5.92 3.16
CA ASN A 221 -5.15 -5.79 2.36
C ASN A 221 -4.88 -6.25 0.92
N PHE A 222 -5.79 -7.05 0.37
CA PHE A 222 -5.74 -7.62 -0.97
C PHE A 222 -7.04 -7.25 -1.67
N PHE A 223 -6.92 -6.35 -2.63
CA PHE A 223 -8.07 -5.75 -3.29
C PHE A 223 -8.47 -6.57 -4.51
N SER A 224 -9.77 -6.87 -4.62
CA SER A 224 -10.40 -7.13 -5.92
C SER A 224 -10.77 -5.80 -6.55
N ARG A 225 -10.99 -5.80 -7.86
CA ARG A 225 -11.55 -4.63 -8.57
C ARG A 225 -12.83 -4.13 -7.89
N ARG A 226 -13.75 -5.06 -7.59
CA ARG A 226 -15.03 -4.73 -6.95
C ARG A 226 -14.86 -4.14 -5.54
N SER A 227 -13.86 -4.59 -4.78
CA SER A 227 -13.58 -4.03 -3.46
C SER A 227 -13.03 -2.61 -3.52
N LEU A 228 -12.17 -2.32 -4.50
CA LEU A 228 -11.63 -0.99 -4.73
C LEU A 228 -12.73 -0.03 -5.19
N GLU A 229 -13.58 -0.45 -6.15
CA GLU A 229 -14.72 0.35 -6.62
C GLU A 229 -15.65 0.73 -5.46
N LYS A 230 -16.01 -0.23 -4.59
CA LYS A 230 -16.85 0.02 -3.41
C LYS A 230 -16.19 0.93 -2.38
N LEU A 231 -14.89 0.77 -2.17
CA LEU A 231 -14.13 1.61 -1.25
C LEU A 231 -14.10 3.07 -1.72
N LEU A 232 -13.87 3.30 -3.01
CA LEU A 232 -13.87 4.63 -3.62
C LEU A 232 -15.26 5.26 -3.57
N GLU A 233 -16.29 4.49 -3.92
CA GLU A 233 -17.68 4.95 -3.86
C GLU A 233 -18.08 5.39 -2.45
N ALA A 234 -17.73 4.61 -1.43
CA ALA A 234 -18.02 4.91 -0.03
C ALA A 234 -17.34 6.21 0.45
N ASN A 235 -16.26 6.62 -0.21
CA ASN A 235 -15.52 7.85 0.10
C ASN A 235 -15.89 9.03 -0.82
N GLY A 236 -17.00 8.92 -1.57
CA GLY A 236 -17.46 9.99 -2.44
C GLY A 236 -16.50 10.26 -3.60
N ILE A 237 -15.78 9.23 -4.05
CA ILE A 237 -14.87 9.28 -5.19
C ILE A 237 -15.51 8.56 -6.38
N GLU A 238 -15.34 9.13 -7.57
CA GLU A 238 -15.71 8.48 -8.83
C GLU A 238 -14.47 8.20 -9.68
N GLN A 239 -14.52 7.06 -10.37
CA GLN A 239 -13.48 6.62 -11.29
C GLN A 239 -13.58 7.38 -12.61
N ILE A 240 -12.44 7.88 -13.09
CA ILE A 240 -12.25 8.48 -14.43
C ILE A 240 -11.69 7.44 -15.39
N ALA A 241 -10.65 6.73 -14.98
CA ALA A 241 -9.96 5.75 -15.79
C ALA A 241 -9.48 4.58 -14.92
N TYR A 242 -9.35 3.41 -15.53
CA TYR A 242 -8.85 2.20 -14.91
C TYR A 242 -7.99 1.43 -15.90
N ARG A 243 -6.88 0.87 -15.43
CA ARG A 243 -6.00 0.02 -16.21
C ARG A 243 -5.40 -1.09 -15.34
N GLU A 244 -5.32 -2.28 -15.90
CA GLU A 244 -4.51 -3.37 -15.36
C GLU A 244 -3.19 -3.39 -16.11
N LEU A 245 -2.10 -3.27 -15.38
CA LEU A 245 -0.76 -3.33 -15.94
C LEU A 245 -0.11 -4.65 -15.52
N ASN A 246 0.19 -5.50 -16.50
CA ASN A 246 0.90 -6.75 -16.27
C ASN A 246 2.39 -6.56 -16.55
N MET A 247 3.20 -6.53 -15.50
CA MET A 247 4.65 -6.42 -15.64
C MET A 247 5.25 -7.78 -16.03
N LYS A 248 5.92 -7.83 -17.18
CA LYS A 248 6.71 -9.01 -17.59
C LYS A 248 8.16 -8.80 -17.15
N GLY A 249 8.64 -9.55 -16.16
CA GLY A 249 10.07 -9.54 -15.81
C GLY A 249 10.41 -9.91 -14.38
N GLY A 250 10.27 -11.18 -14.01
CA GLY A 250 10.71 -11.72 -12.72
C GLY A 250 10.03 -13.05 -12.40
N ALA A 251 10.50 -13.77 -11.38
CA ALA A 251 9.95 -15.07 -10.97
C ALA A 251 8.45 -15.01 -10.60
N ASN A 252 7.89 -13.82 -10.40
CA ASN A 252 6.46 -13.54 -10.29
C ASN A 252 6.08 -12.49 -11.34
N CYS A 253 5.14 -12.79 -12.23
CA CYS A 253 4.44 -11.74 -12.97
C CYS A 253 3.72 -10.87 -11.93
N GLN A 254 4.09 -9.60 -11.81
CA GLN A 254 3.38 -8.68 -10.92
C GLN A 254 2.40 -7.90 -11.77
N ALA A 255 1.12 -8.09 -11.50
CA ALA A 255 0.08 -7.22 -12.03
C ALA A 255 -0.20 -6.10 -11.02
N VAL A 256 -0.59 -4.93 -11.50
CA VAL A 256 -1.09 -3.82 -10.67
C VAL A 256 -2.39 -3.28 -11.23
N PHE A 257 -3.24 -2.78 -10.33
CA PHE A 257 -4.33 -1.89 -10.65
C PHE A 257 -3.84 -0.46 -10.70
N GLN A 258 -4.27 0.28 -11.71
CA GLN A 258 -4.07 1.71 -11.84
C GLN A 258 -5.43 2.35 -12.00
N ILE A 259 -5.79 3.25 -11.09
CA ILE A 259 -7.08 3.92 -11.12
C ILE A 259 -6.88 5.41 -10.96
N LEU A 260 -7.47 6.17 -11.87
CA LEU A 260 -7.50 7.62 -11.80
C LEU A 260 -8.91 8.04 -11.44
N CYS A 261 -9.04 8.88 -10.42
CA CYS A 261 -10.30 9.23 -9.81
C CYS A 261 -10.41 10.73 -9.57
N ARG A 262 -11.63 11.18 -9.30
CA ARG A 262 -11.91 12.53 -8.79
C ARG A 262 -13.03 12.49 -7.76
N ARG A 263 -13.18 13.57 -7.01
CA ARG A 263 -14.27 13.74 -6.05
C ARG A 263 -15.62 13.80 -6.79
N LYS A 264 -16.62 13.06 -6.32
CA LYS A 264 -18.01 13.18 -6.80
C LYS A 264 -18.52 14.60 -6.53
N PRO A 265 -19.24 15.24 -7.47
CA PRO A 265 -19.93 16.50 -7.21
C PRO A 265 -20.89 16.35 -6.03
N LYS A 266 -20.95 17.36 -5.16
CA LYS A 266 -21.80 17.33 -3.95
C LYS A 266 -23.30 17.17 -4.25
N ASP A 267 -23.73 17.44 -5.48
CA ASP A 267 -25.13 17.36 -5.91
C ASP A 267 -25.61 15.94 -6.24
N ALA A 268 -24.73 14.93 -6.21
CA ALA A 268 -25.09 13.54 -6.50
C ALA A 268 -25.56 12.72 -5.28
N ALA A 269 -25.64 13.33 -4.09
CA ALA A 269 -25.99 12.65 -2.83
C ALA A 269 -27.47 12.81 -2.41
N GLN A 270 -28.33 13.37 -3.27
CA GLN A 270 -29.78 13.47 -3.03
C GLN A 270 -30.55 13.11 -4.30
N ALA A 271 -30.65 11.81 -4.60
CA ALA A 271 -31.67 11.25 -5.49
C ALA A 271 -32.02 9.83 -5.02
#